data_AF-A0A820IYG3-F1
#
_entry.id   AF-A0A820IYG3-F1
#
_cell.length_a   1.000
_cell.length_b   1.000
_cell.length_c   1.000
_cell.angle_alpha   90.00
_cell.angle_beta   90.00
_cell.angle_gamma   90.00
#
_symmetry.space_group_name_H-M   'P 1'
#
loop_
_entity.id
_entity.type
_entity.pdbx_description
1 polymer ?
#
loop_
_entity_poly.entity_id
_entity_poly.type
_entity_poly.pdbx_seq_one_letter_code
_entity_poly.pdbx_strand_id
1 'polypeptide(L)'
;SALNFIINQPPYNGSCSINPMNGTTTTLFTITCPNWYDEDGVKDYSLYAWTTDVSQRLMIAYSSVSYYQVRLPSGDNQISLLNIVISIRDLLDCLVEANMSSVHVIVDYITTNDFLTSLQSSSSVLTNNLIVPLLSSGNQNIVGQMKMHNF
;
A
#
# COMPACT_ATOMS: atom_id res chain seq x y z
N SER A 1 -30.86 36.10 18.89
CA SER A 1 -29.75 35.45 18.15
C SER A 1 -30.15 34.05 17.77
N ALA A 2 -29.70 33.58 16.61
CA ALA A 2 -29.84 32.19 16.16
C ALA A 2 -28.44 31.61 15.94
N LEU A 3 -28.23 30.34 16.29
CA LEU A 3 -27.02 29.61 15.92
C LEU A 3 -27.12 29.20 14.44
N ASN A 4 -26.05 29.42 13.68
CA ASN A 4 -25.87 28.86 12.35
C ASN A 4 -24.80 27.77 12.41
N PHE A 5 -25.17 26.54 12.05
CA PHE A 5 -24.24 25.43 11.92
C PHE A 5 -23.96 25.21 10.44
N ILE A 6 -22.69 25.27 10.06
CA ILE A 6 -22.23 24.95 8.71
C ILE A 6 -21.56 23.58 8.78
N ILE A 7 -21.95 22.68 7.88
CA ILE A 7 -21.37 21.34 7.78
C ILE A 7 -20.19 21.43 6.82
N ASN A 8 -19.02 21.00 7.28
CA ASN A 8 -17.81 20.96 6.46
C ASN A 8 -18.02 20.10 5.19
N GLN A 9 -17.41 20.52 4.08
CA GLN A 9 -17.46 19.81 2.80
C GLN A 9 -16.12 19.12 2.55
N PRO A 10 -16.11 17.97 1.87
CA PRO A 10 -14.86 17.29 1.56
C PRO A 10 -14.07 18.00 0.45
N PRO A 11 -12.77 17.69 0.30
CA PRO A 11 -11.96 18.16 -0.82
C PRO A 11 -12.58 17.79 -2.18
N TYR A 12 -12.36 18.63 -3.20
CA TYR A 12 -12.96 18.45 -4.52
C TYR A 12 -12.06 18.93 -5.68
N ASN A 13 -12.50 18.69 -6.92
CA ASN A 13 -11.86 19.08 -8.19
C ASN A 13 -10.45 18.53 -8.47
N GLY A 14 -9.94 17.62 -7.64
CA GLY A 14 -8.69 16.93 -7.90
C GLY A 14 -8.86 15.64 -8.69
N SER A 15 -7.74 15.05 -9.07
CA SER A 15 -7.66 13.69 -9.59
C SER A 15 -6.47 12.97 -8.94
N CYS A 16 -6.33 11.67 -9.15
CA CYS A 16 -5.17 10.91 -8.72
C CYS A 16 -4.73 9.96 -9.84
N SER A 17 -3.42 9.75 -9.96
CA SER A 17 -2.82 8.81 -10.91
C SER A 17 -1.63 8.10 -10.30
N ILE A 18 -1.29 6.96 -10.90
CA ILE A 18 -0.16 6.12 -10.53
C ILE A 18 0.68 5.78 -11.77
N ASN A 19 2.00 5.77 -11.62
CA ASN A 19 2.94 5.37 -12.66
C ASN A 19 4.19 4.69 -12.07
N PRO A 20 4.69 3.58 -12.63
CA PRO A 20 4.17 2.85 -13.79
C PRO A 20 2.90 2.05 -13.48
N MET A 21 2.20 1.57 -14.51
CA MET A 21 1.02 0.69 -14.35
C MET A 21 1.39 -0.78 -14.12
N ASN A 22 2.65 -1.14 -14.38
CA ASN A 22 3.19 -2.49 -14.24
C ASN A 22 4.53 -2.42 -13.51
N GLY A 23 4.79 -3.37 -12.61
CA GLY A 23 6.06 -3.46 -11.91
C GLY A 23 6.18 -4.70 -11.04
N THR A 24 7.23 -4.71 -10.23
CA THR A 24 7.51 -5.72 -9.21
C THR A 24 7.29 -5.16 -7.80
N THR A 25 7.33 -6.01 -6.78
CA THR A 25 7.33 -5.58 -5.36
C THR A 25 8.49 -4.64 -4.98
N THR A 26 9.55 -4.59 -5.80
CA THR A 26 10.70 -3.69 -5.62
C THR A 26 10.59 -2.38 -6.42
N THR A 27 9.65 -2.30 -7.36
CA THR A 27 9.41 -1.12 -8.22
C THR A 27 8.87 0.05 -7.41
N LEU A 28 9.41 1.26 -7.65
CA LEU A 28 8.87 2.49 -7.10
C LEU A 28 7.75 3.01 -8.00
N PHE A 29 6.56 3.09 -7.43
CA PHE A 29 5.37 3.66 -8.05
C PHE A 29 5.20 5.10 -7.58
N THR A 30 5.10 6.03 -8.51
CA THR A 30 4.82 7.43 -8.23
C THR A 30 3.30 7.63 -8.20
N ILE A 31 2.80 8.13 -7.07
CA ILE A 31 1.43 8.63 -6.90
C ILE A 31 1.43 10.13 -7.10
N THR A 32 0.48 10.65 -7.86
CA THR A 32 0.27 12.10 -8.03
C THR A 32 -1.21 12.42 -7.94
N CYS A 33 -1.58 13.32 -7.03
CA CYS A 33 -2.95 13.76 -6.81
C CYS A 33 -3.08 15.28 -6.99
N PRO A 34 -3.05 15.81 -8.23
CA PRO A 34 -3.04 17.25 -8.45
C PRO A 34 -4.43 17.87 -8.23
N ASN A 35 -4.43 19.17 -7.95
CA ASN A 35 -5.61 20.04 -7.98
C ASN A 35 -6.73 19.73 -6.97
N TRP A 36 -6.46 18.91 -5.94
CA TRP A 36 -7.38 18.82 -4.80
C TRP A 36 -7.43 20.14 -4.07
N TYR A 37 -8.64 20.67 -3.92
CA TYR A 37 -8.92 21.92 -3.23
C TYR A 37 -9.89 21.68 -2.09
N ASP A 38 -9.66 22.39 -1.00
CA ASP A 38 -10.52 22.46 0.16
C ASP A 38 -10.34 23.85 0.79
N GLU A 39 -11.40 24.42 1.38
CA GLU A 39 -11.34 25.78 1.95
C GLU A 39 -10.51 25.85 3.24
N ASP A 40 -10.51 24.77 4.02
CA ASP A 40 -9.67 24.61 5.21
C ASP A 40 -8.31 23.99 4.85
N GLY A 41 -8.23 23.35 3.70
CA GLY A 41 -7.01 22.80 3.13
C GLY A 41 -6.92 21.28 3.29
N VAL A 42 -6.13 20.67 2.41
CA VAL A 42 -5.92 19.22 2.40
C VAL A 42 -4.88 18.83 3.44
N LYS A 43 -5.26 17.89 4.30
CA LYS A 43 -4.43 17.34 5.39
C LYS A 43 -3.52 16.23 4.91
N ASP A 44 -4.10 15.22 4.25
CA ASP A 44 -3.36 14.02 3.88
C ASP A 44 -3.99 13.19 2.75
N TYR A 45 -3.16 12.29 2.23
CA TYR A 45 -3.45 11.31 1.20
C TYR A 45 -3.11 9.91 1.71
N SER A 46 -4.12 9.06 1.85
CA SER A 46 -3.98 7.68 2.31
C SER A 46 -4.24 6.71 1.16
N LEU A 47 -3.25 5.87 0.84
CA LEU A 47 -3.30 4.88 -0.22
C LEU A 47 -3.84 3.56 0.32
N TYR A 48 -4.93 3.07 -0.27
CA TYR A 48 -5.49 1.75 0.01
C TYR A 48 -5.41 0.86 -1.21
N ALA A 49 -5.15 -0.43 -0.98
CA ALA A 49 -5.09 -1.42 -2.04
C ALA A 49 -5.78 -2.73 -1.64
N TRP A 50 -6.35 -3.41 -2.64
CA TRP A 50 -6.97 -4.73 -2.48
C TRP A 50 -6.83 -5.55 -3.76
N THR A 51 -6.96 -6.86 -3.63
CA THR A 51 -7.00 -7.78 -4.76
C THR A 51 -8.47 -7.99 -5.18
N THR A 52 -9.14 -9.00 -4.64
CA THR A 52 -10.48 -9.42 -5.10
C THR A 52 -11.61 -8.76 -4.29
N ASP A 53 -11.44 -8.64 -2.97
CA ASP A 53 -12.47 -8.14 -2.06
C ASP A 53 -12.11 -6.75 -1.51
N VAL A 54 -12.93 -5.75 -1.83
CA VAL A 54 -12.74 -4.35 -1.38
C VAL A 54 -12.85 -4.21 0.15
N SER A 55 -13.56 -5.11 0.83
CA SER A 55 -13.65 -5.10 2.29
C SER A 55 -12.32 -5.46 2.96
N GLN A 56 -11.42 -6.12 2.22
CA GLN A 56 -10.07 -6.49 2.65
C GLN A 56 -9.02 -5.45 2.25
N ARG A 57 -9.44 -4.22 1.91
CA ARG A 57 -8.49 -3.16 1.55
C ARG A 57 -7.51 -2.88 2.70
N LEU A 58 -6.24 -2.82 2.35
CA LEU A 58 -5.15 -2.54 3.27
C LEU A 58 -4.64 -1.12 3.01
N MET A 59 -4.36 -0.39 4.09
CA MET A 59 -3.63 0.87 4.00
C MET A 59 -2.16 0.55 3.69
N ILE A 60 -1.67 1.03 2.55
CA ILE A 60 -0.30 0.76 2.08
C ILE A 60 0.62 1.92 2.44
N ALA A 61 0.15 3.15 2.28
CA ALA A 61 0.94 4.34 2.51
C ALA A 61 0.10 5.54 2.95
N TYR A 62 0.81 6.51 3.50
CA TYR A 62 0.32 7.81 3.91
C TYR A 62 1.29 8.87 3.40
N SER A 63 0.77 10.02 3.01
CA SER A 63 1.57 11.19 2.67
C SER A 63 0.83 12.47 3.02
N SER A 64 1.55 13.46 3.56
CA SER A 64 1.05 14.83 3.75
C SER A 64 1.20 15.69 2.49
N VAL A 65 1.77 15.14 1.41
CA VAL A 65 1.94 15.80 0.11
C VAL A 65 1.32 14.99 -1.01
N SER A 66 0.87 15.67 -2.06
CA SER A 66 0.15 15.08 -3.19
C SER A 66 1.01 14.32 -4.20
N TYR A 67 2.34 14.35 -4.03
CA TYR A 67 3.31 13.67 -4.89
C TYR A 67 4.26 12.85 -4.04
N TYR A 68 4.25 11.53 -4.20
CA TYR A 68 5.08 10.62 -3.41
C TYR A 68 5.33 9.31 -4.14
N GLN A 69 6.33 8.57 -3.69
CA GLN A 69 6.67 7.25 -4.22
C GLN A 69 6.42 6.16 -3.18
N VAL A 70 5.97 5.00 -3.65
CA VAL A 70 5.60 3.85 -2.81
C VAL A 70 6.01 2.55 -3.48
N ARG A 71 6.27 1.51 -2.67
CA ARG A 71 6.36 0.12 -3.15
C ARG A 71 5.06 -0.58 -2.82
N LEU A 72 4.55 -1.36 -3.77
CA LEU A 72 3.27 -2.03 -3.63
C LEU A 72 3.46 -3.53 -3.32
N PRO A 73 2.52 -4.15 -2.59
CA PRO A 73 2.46 -5.59 -2.48
C PRO A 73 2.15 -6.21 -3.86
N SER A 74 2.50 -7.48 -4.04
CA SER A 74 2.08 -8.21 -5.24
C SER A 74 0.56 -8.25 -5.33
N GLY A 75 0.03 -8.14 -6.55
CA GLY A 75 -1.38 -8.37 -6.79
C GLY A 75 -1.76 -9.84 -6.62
N ASP A 76 -2.97 -10.21 -7.03
CA ASP A 76 -3.44 -11.59 -6.86
C ASP A 76 -2.56 -12.64 -7.59
N ASN A 77 -2.66 -13.89 -7.15
CA ASN A 77 -1.82 -14.98 -7.63
C ASN A 77 -2.10 -15.41 -9.09
N GLN A 78 -3.16 -14.92 -9.73
CA GLN A 78 -3.57 -15.35 -11.07
C GLN A 78 -3.22 -14.31 -12.15
N ILE A 79 -3.52 -13.05 -11.90
CA ILE A 79 -3.37 -11.93 -12.85
C ILE A 79 -2.50 -10.79 -12.30
N SER A 80 -2.03 -10.91 -11.04
CA SER A 80 -1.17 -9.92 -10.39
C SER A 80 -1.78 -8.54 -10.30
N LEU A 81 -3.11 -8.45 -10.34
CA LEU A 81 -3.85 -7.20 -10.32
C LEU A 81 -4.01 -6.70 -8.88
N LEU A 82 -3.77 -5.40 -8.70
CA LEU A 82 -4.00 -4.69 -7.46
C LEU A 82 -4.89 -3.48 -7.75
N ASN A 83 -6.07 -3.46 -7.15
CA ASN A 83 -6.98 -2.33 -7.19
C ASN A 83 -6.56 -1.29 -6.17
N ILE A 84 -6.67 -0.01 -6.52
CA ILE A 84 -6.13 1.07 -5.72
C ILE A 84 -7.14 2.22 -5.61
N VAL A 85 -7.26 2.77 -4.40
CA VAL A 85 -8.00 4.01 -4.12
C VAL A 85 -7.15 4.93 -3.24
N ILE A 86 -7.24 6.24 -3.47
CA ILE A 86 -6.70 7.25 -2.56
C ILE A 86 -7.85 7.83 -1.76
N SER A 87 -7.70 7.86 -0.44
CA SER A 87 -8.55 8.65 0.44
C SER A 87 -7.86 9.99 0.72
N ILE A 88 -8.52 11.10 0.37
CA ILE A 88 -8.04 12.47 0.63
C ILE A 88 -8.84 13.04 1.79
N ARG A 89 -8.13 13.62 2.77
CA ARG A 89 -8.71 14.18 3.97
C ARG A 89 -8.40 15.66 4.10
N ASP A 90 -9.34 16.46 4.55
CA ASP A 90 -9.12 17.86 4.96
C ASP A 90 -8.71 18.01 6.43
N LEU A 91 -8.51 19.25 6.88
CA LEU A 91 -8.13 19.56 8.27
C LEU A 91 -9.24 19.30 9.30
N LEU A 92 -10.49 19.19 8.88
CA LEU A 92 -11.67 18.92 9.73
C LEU A 92 -12.14 17.45 9.62
N ASP A 93 -11.31 16.59 9.05
CA ASP A 93 -11.51 15.15 8.88
C ASP A 93 -12.67 14.73 7.94
N CYS A 94 -13.16 15.61 7.04
CA CYS A 94 -14.00 15.14 5.93
C CYS A 94 -13.15 14.47 4.84
N LEU A 95 -13.76 13.48 4.18
CA LEU A 95 -13.07 12.51 3.33
C LEU A 95 -13.74 12.41 1.96
N VAL A 96 -12.90 12.24 0.94
CA VAL A 96 -13.30 11.84 -0.41
C VAL A 96 -12.40 10.71 -0.89
N GLU A 97 -12.96 9.78 -1.66
CA GLU A 97 -12.21 8.69 -2.28
C GLU A 97 -12.05 8.93 -3.78
N ALA A 98 -10.81 8.89 -4.25
CA ALA A 98 -10.44 8.98 -5.66
C ALA A 98 -10.05 7.60 -6.17
N ASN A 99 -10.89 7.03 -7.02
CA ASN A 99 -10.59 5.77 -7.69
C ASN A 99 -9.41 5.96 -8.65
N MET A 100 -8.45 5.04 -8.60
CA MET A 100 -7.34 4.99 -9.54
C MET A 100 -7.43 3.76 -10.42
N SER A 101 -6.68 3.76 -11.52
CA SER A 101 -6.51 2.57 -12.34
C SER A 101 -5.79 1.47 -11.53
N SER A 102 -6.25 0.23 -11.69
CA SER A 102 -5.60 -0.95 -11.13
C SER A 102 -4.22 -1.15 -11.78
N VAL A 103 -3.26 -1.66 -11.01
CA VAL A 103 -1.88 -1.89 -11.46
C VAL A 103 -1.52 -3.36 -11.38
N HIS A 104 -0.57 -3.79 -12.21
CA HIS A 104 -0.02 -5.15 -12.13
C HIS A 104 1.29 -5.15 -11.36
N VAL A 105 1.33 -5.89 -10.25
CA VAL A 105 2.51 -6.00 -9.40
C VAL A 105 2.85 -7.47 -9.21
N ILE A 106 3.96 -7.90 -9.79
CA ILE A 106 4.47 -9.27 -9.62
C ILE A 106 5.50 -9.33 -8.49
N VAL A 107 5.70 -10.53 -7.94
CA VAL A 107 6.77 -10.75 -6.97
C VAL A 107 8.14 -10.61 -7.67
N ASP A 108 9.08 -9.91 -7.04
CA ASP A 108 10.48 -9.91 -7.48
C ASP A 108 11.16 -11.25 -7.12
N TYR A 109 11.11 -12.19 -8.06
CA TYR A 109 11.62 -13.56 -7.90
C TYR A 109 13.12 -13.64 -7.61
N ILE A 110 13.93 -12.63 -7.96
CA ILE A 110 15.38 -12.66 -7.69
C ILE A 110 15.59 -12.67 -6.18
N THR A 111 14.99 -11.70 -5.48
CA THR A 111 14.98 -11.64 -4.01
C THR A 111 14.39 -12.89 -3.36
N THR A 112 13.32 -13.47 -3.93
CA THR A 112 12.69 -14.68 -3.37
C THR A 112 13.56 -15.92 -3.53
N ASN A 113 14.20 -16.09 -4.68
CA ASN A 113 15.08 -17.23 -4.93
C ASN A 113 16.37 -17.16 -4.13
N ASP A 114 16.94 -15.96 -3.95
CA ASP A 114 18.08 -15.73 -3.06
C ASP A 114 17.73 -16.11 -1.60
N PHE A 115 16.52 -15.74 -1.15
CA PHE A 115 16.02 -16.15 0.16
C PHE A 115 15.85 -17.68 0.26
N LEU A 116 15.21 -18.32 -0.72
CA LEU A 116 14.99 -19.78 -0.72
C LEU A 116 16.31 -20.55 -0.75
N THR A 117 17.28 -20.10 -1.55
CA THR A 117 18.62 -20.71 -1.61
C THR A 117 19.40 -20.53 -0.30
N SER A 118 19.27 -19.38 0.38
CA SER A 118 19.84 -19.17 1.72
C SER A 118 19.22 -20.09 2.79
N LEU A 119 17.92 -20.38 2.72
CA LEU A 119 17.28 -21.35 3.62
C LEU A 119 17.72 -22.78 3.34
N GLN A 120 17.88 -23.15 2.07
CA GLN A 120 18.26 -24.52 1.68
C GLN A 120 19.73 -24.83 1.99
N SER A 121 20.61 -23.85 1.88
CA SER A 121 22.03 -23.96 2.29
C SER A 121 22.22 -24.03 3.81
N SER A 122 21.20 -23.67 4.60
CA SER A 122 21.15 -23.82 6.06
C SER A 122 20.72 -25.22 6.52
N SER A 123 21.15 -26.27 5.79
CA SER A 123 20.57 -27.62 5.75
C SER A 123 20.63 -28.46 7.04
N SER A 124 21.05 -27.89 8.18
CA SER A 124 21.01 -28.57 9.48
C SER A 124 19.78 -28.21 10.35
N VAL A 125 18.81 -27.43 9.86
CA VAL A 125 17.67 -26.90 10.67
C VAL A 125 16.28 -27.27 10.12
N LEU A 126 16.18 -28.20 9.15
CA LEU A 126 14.92 -28.47 8.45
C LEU A 126 13.80 -29.13 9.28
N THR A 127 14.07 -29.66 10.47
CA THR A 127 13.01 -30.29 11.30
C THR A 127 12.39 -29.37 12.36
N ASN A 128 12.94 -28.18 12.62
CA ASN A 128 12.45 -27.27 13.68
C ASN A 128 12.45 -25.77 13.28
N ASN A 129 12.41 -25.46 11.98
CA ASN A 129 12.45 -24.05 11.55
C ASN A 129 11.10 -23.36 11.81
N LEU A 130 10.99 -22.67 12.96
CA LEU A 130 9.82 -21.89 13.37
C LEU A 130 9.50 -20.73 12.41
N ILE A 131 10.40 -20.36 11.50
CA ILE A 131 10.18 -19.27 10.53
C ILE A 131 9.04 -19.60 9.57
N VAL A 132 8.90 -20.86 9.12
CA VAL A 132 7.84 -21.25 8.18
C VAL A 132 6.44 -21.08 8.78
N PRO A 133 6.12 -21.63 9.97
CA PRO A 133 4.83 -21.36 10.62
C PRO A 133 4.63 -19.87 10.96
N LEU A 134 5.70 -19.15 11.34
CA LEU A 134 5.64 -17.72 11.64
C LEU A 134 5.29 -16.88 10.39
N LEU A 135 5.89 -17.18 9.25
CA LEU A 135 5.56 -16.57 7.96
C LEU A 135 4.14 -16.92 7.50
N SER A 136 3.72 -18.17 7.70
CA SER A 136 2.37 -18.63 7.35
C SER A 136 1.26 -17.99 8.18
N SER A 137 1.61 -17.43 9.35
CA SER A 137 0.64 -16.75 10.22
C SER A 137 0.08 -15.46 9.59
N GLY A 138 0.74 -14.89 8.58
CA GLY A 138 0.33 -13.65 7.94
C GLY A 138 0.41 -12.40 8.84
N ASN A 139 0.98 -12.53 10.04
CA ASN A 139 1.08 -11.42 11.00
C ASN A 139 2.16 -10.42 10.55
N GLN A 140 1.72 -9.34 9.89
CA GLN A 140 2.60 -8.30 9.34
C GLN A 140 3.50 -7.63 10.38
N ASN A 141 3.08 -7.55 11.65
CA ASN A 141 3.90 -7.00 12.73
C ASN A 141 5.10 -7.89 13.05
N ILE A 142 4.99 -9.20 12.81
CA ILE A 142 6.07 -10.16 13.04
C ILE A 142 6.91 -10.32 11.78
N VAL A 143 6.26 -10.51 10.63
CA VAL A 143 6.93 -10.71 9.34
C VAL A 143 7.78 -9.49 8.97
N GLY A 144 7.28 -8.26 9.19
CA GLY A 144 7.99 -7.02 8.89
C GLY A 144 9.20 -6.73 9.77
N GLN A 145 9.38 -7.45 10.89
CA GLN A 145 10.50 -7.25 11.82
C GLN A 145 11.62 -8.29 11.65
N MET A 146 11.47 -9.26 10.76
CA MET A 146 12.48 -10.30 10.57
C MET A 146 13.69 -9.77 9.79
N LYS A 147 14.88 -9.96 10.34
CA LYS A 147 16.15 -9.61 9.72
C LYS A 147 17.10 -10.81 9.75
N MET A 148 17.65 -11.18 8.61
CA MET A 148 18.68 -12.21 8.52
C MET A 148 20.05 -11.60 8.79
N HIS A 149 20.85 -12.21 9.67
CA HIS A 149 22.27 -11.89 9.86
C HIS A 149 23.10 -13.04 9.29
N ASN A 150 24.05 -12.70 8.42
CA ASN A 150 25.08 -13.62 7.98
C ASN A 150 26.27 -13.50 8.95
N PHE A 151 26.78 -14.63 9.44
CA PHE A 151 28.04 -14.71 10.19
C PHE A 151 29.21 -14.96 9.24
#